data_AF-A0AAW4ELV9-F1
#
_entry.id   AF-A0AAW4ELV9-F1
#
_cell.length_a   1.000
_cell.length_b   1.000
_cell.length_c   1.000
_cell.angle_alpha   90.00
_cell.angle_beta   90.00
_cell.angle_gamma   90.00
#
_symmetry.space_group_name_H-M   'P 1'
#
loop_
_entity.id
_entity.type
_entity.pdbx_description
1 polymer ?
#
loop_
_entity_poly.entity_id
_entity_poly.type
_entity_poly.pdbx_seq_one_letter_code
_entity_poly.pdbx_strand_id
1 'polypeptide(L)'
;MSEANPQDGSTVKGYRELSYGEIGKMNQFKEISRQFIKLLREQLVDTPGGSPEGWESQDWIRQAEFDMKRACMAACRAVARPDADC
;
A
#
# COMPACT_ATOMS: atom_id res chain seq x y z
N MET A 1 -6.97 4.11 28.74
CA MET A 1 -6.61 3.57 27.41
C MET A 1 -7.36 4.39 26.40
N SER A 2 -6.68 5.19 25.59
CA SER A 2 -7.34 5.97 24.55
C SER A 2 -7.70 5.03 23.40
N GLU A 3 -8.99 4.90 23.12
CA GLU A 3 -9.48 4.18 21.95
C GLU A 3 -9.00 4.92 20.70
N ALA A 4 -8.27 4.22 19.82
CA ALA A 4 -7.86 4.76 18.54
C ALA A 4 -9.12 5.02 17.69
N ASN A 5 -9.42 6.28 17.42
CA ASN A 5 -10.56 6.65 16.59
C ASN A 5 -10.35 6.09 15.17
N PRO A 6 -11.40 5.58 14.48
CA PRO A 6 -11.27 5.14 13.11
C PRO A 6 -10.73 6.29 12.25
N GLN A 7 -9.57 6.11 11.61
CA GLN A 7 -8.99 7.12 10.75
C GLN A 7 -9.83 7.26 9.46
N ASP A 8 -10.81 8.16 9.50
CA ASP A 8 -11.61 8.64 8.36
C ASP A 8 -10.75 9.39 7.31
N GLY A 9 -9.47 9.64 7.60
CA GLY A 9 -8.58 10.36 6.67
C GLY A 9 -8.88 11.84 6.55
N SER A 10 -9.81 12.39 7.34
CA SER A 10 -10.09 13.82 7.46
C SER A 10 -9.05 14.58 8.31
N THR A 11 -8.29 13.88 9.16
CA THR A 11 -7.24 14.45 10.03
C THR A 11 -5.87 13.85 9.72
N VAL A 12 -5.42 13.96 8.47
CA VAL A 12 -4.06 13.53 8.09
C VAL A 12 -3.07 14.58 8.59
N LYS A 13 -2.31 14.26 9.64
CA LYS A 13 -1.21 15.11 10.12
C LYS A 13 -0.01 14.94 9.18
N GLY A 14 0.34 15.99 8.44
CA GLY A 14 1.58 16.04 7.67
C GLY A 14 2.79 16.44 8.51
N TYR A 15 3.98 16.41 7.90
CA TYR A 15 5.15 17.14 8.42
C TYR A 15 4.98 18.67 8.31
N ARG A 16 3.96 19.10 7.56
CA ARG A 16 3.47 20.47 7.36
C ARG A 16 1.94 20.43 7.22
N GLU A 17 1.29 21.59 7.16
CA GLU A 17 -0.10 21.65 6.70
C GLU A 17 -0.20 21.09 5.28
N LEU A 18 -1.11 20.13 5.09
CA LEU A 18 -1.30 19.47 3.81
C LEU A 18 -2.38 20.20 3.01
N SER A 19 -2.07 20.47 1.75
CA SER A 19 -3.09 20.90 0.80
C SER A 19 -4.06 19.76 0.49
N TYR A 20 -5.29 20.12 0.09
CA TYR A 20 -6.27 19.15 -0.43
C TYR A 20 -5.70 18.30 -1.58
N GLY A 21 -4.81 18.87 -2.40
CA GLY A 21 -4.13 18.15 -3.47
C GLY A 21 -3.17 17.07 -2.96
N GLU A 22 -2.44 17.31 -1.88
CA GLU A 22 -1.55 16.32 -1.26
C GLU A 22 -2.35 15.19 -0.59
N ILE A 23 -3.45 15.52 0.10
CA ILE A 23 -4.36 14.51 0.66
C ILE A 23 -4.96 13.65 -0.45
N GLY A 24 -5.38 14.27 -1.56
CA GLY A 24 -5.86 13.58 -2.76
C GLY A 24 -4.83 12.61 -3.32
N LYS A 25 -3.57 13.05 -3.47
CA LYS A 25 -2.46 12.19 -3.92
C LYS A 25 -2.22 11.00 -3.00
N MET A 26 -2.27 11.19 -1.67
CA MET A 26 -2.13 10.09 -0.71
C MET A 26 -3.22 9.02 -0.93
N ASN A 27 -4.47 9.44 -1.12
CA ASN A 27 -5.57 8.51 -1.38
C ASN A 27 -5.42 7.79 -2.73
N GLN A 28 -4.92 8.49 -3.75
CA GLN A 28 -4.61 7.88 -5.05
C GLN A 28 -3.50 6.82 -4.95
N PHE A 29 -2.42 7.07 -4.18
CA PHE A 29 -1.37 6.07 -3.95
C PHE A 29 -1.93 4.80 -3.30
N LYS A 30 -2.79 4.96 -2.28
CA LYS A 30 -3.46 3.84 -1.61
C LYS A 30 -4.35 3.06 -2.57
N GLU A 31 -5.09 3.76 -3.44
CA GLU A 31 -5.97 3.12 -4.41
C GLU A 31 -5.20 2.33 -5.47
N ILE A 32 -4.15 2.92 -6.05
CA ILE A 32 -3.26 2.23 -7.01
C ILE A 32 -2.63 1.00 -6.35
N SER A 33 -2.18 1.11 -5.10
CA SER A 33 -1.63 -0.02 -4.34
C SER A 33 -2.64 -1.15 -4.19
N ARG A 34 -3.91 -0.85 -3.88
CA ARG A 34 -4.96 -1.88 -3.78
C ARG A 34 -5.24 -2.56 -5.12
N GLN A 35 -5.36 -1.77 -6.19
CA GLN A 35 -5.63 -2.28 -7.54
C GLN A 35 -4.48 -3.18 -8.03
N PHE A 36 -3.23 -2.73 -7.86
CA PHE A 36 -2.05 -3.50 -8.25
C PHE A 36 -1.94 -4.84 -7.49
N ILE A 37 -2.11 -4.81 -6.16
CA ILE A 37 -2.06 -6.03 -5.34
C ILE A 37 -3.21 -6.99 -5.69
N LYS A 38 -4.39 -6.45 -6.02
CA LYS A 38 -5.52 -7.28 -6.49
C LYS A 38 -5.15 -8.06 -7.75
N LEU A 39 -4.58 -7.39 -8.76
CA LEU A 39 -4.15 -8.02 -10.00
C LEU A 39 -3.06 -9.08 -9.75
N LEU A 40 -2.10 -8.82 -8.86
CA LEU A 40 -1.09 -9.81 -8.48
C LEU A 40 -1.69 -11.07 -7.86
N ARG A 41 -2.76 -10.94 -7.05
CA ARG A 41 -3.45 -12.08 -6.44
C ARG A 41 -4.23 -12.90 -7.46
N GLU A 42 -4.88 -12.23 -8.40
CA GLU A 42 -5.54 -12.89 -9.53
C GLU A 42 -4.51 -13.68 -10.35
N GLN A 43 -3.38 -13.05 -10.70
CA GLN A 43 -2.28 -13.70 -11.40
C GLN A 43 -1.70 -14.89 -10.61
N LEU A 44 -1.60 -14.79 -9.28
CA LEU A 44 -1.10 -15.87 -8.44
C LEU A 44 -2.02 -17.10 -8.49
N VAL A 45 -3.33 -16.89 -8.53
CA VAL A 45 -4.33 -17.97 -8.69
C VAL A 45 -4.19 -18.63 -10.06
N ASP A 46 -3.95 -17.84 -11.11
CA ASP A 46 -3.78 -18.32 -12.47
C ASP A 46 -2.40 -18.97 -12.74
N THR A 47 -1.45 -18.85 -11.80
CA THR A 47 -0.08 -19.36 -11.93
C THR A 47 0.08 -20.71 -11.20
N PRO A 48 0.06 -21.86 -11.91
CA PRO A 48 0.14 -23.17 -11.29
C PRO A 48 1.50 -23.41 -10.62
N GLY A 49 1.48 -23.83 -9.36
CA GLY A 49 2.65 -24.36 -8.67
C GLY A 49 2.84 -25.83 -9.03
N GLY A 50 3.96 -26.19 -9.65
CA GLY A 50 4.17 -27.58 -10.11
C GLY A 50 5.36 -27.76 -11.05
N SER A 51 5.81 -26.68 -11.70
CA SER A 51 7.07 -26.62 -12.42
C SER A 51 8.04 -25.65 -11.74
N PRO A 52 9.37 -25.80 -11.91
CA PRO A 52 10.35 -24.82 -11.43
C PRO A 52 10.05 -23.39 -11.87
N GLU A 53 9.63 -23.21 -13.14
CA GLU A 53 9.25 -21.91 -13.71
C GLU A 53 7.98 -21.34 -13.06
N GLY A 54 7.01 -22.20 -12.71
CA GLY A 54 5.81 -21.81 -11.99
C GLY A 54 6.12 -21.31 -10.58
N TRP A 55 6.99 -22.01 -9.86
CA TRP A 55 7.46 -21.57 -8.53
C TRP A 55 8.20 -20.24 -8.59
N GLU A 56 9.12 -20.09 -9.56
CA GLU A 56 9.85 -18.84 -9.78
C GLU A 56 8.89 -17.67 -10.11
N SER A 57 7.91 -17.91 -10.98
CA SER A 57 6.88 -16.92 -11.31
C SER A 57 6.08 -16.50 -10.06
N GLN A 58 5.70 -17.45 -9.21
CA GLN A 58 5.02 -17.14 -7.95
C GLN A 58 5.89 -16.32 -6.98
N ASP A 59 7.20 -16.58 -6.93
CA ASP A 59 8.11 -15.79 -6.09
C ASP A 59 8.26 -14.35 -6.58
N TRP A 60 8.33 -14.14 -7.90
CA TRP A 60 8.30 -12.79 -8.48
C TRP A 60 6.99 -12.06 -8.15
N ILE A 61 5.84 -12.74 -8.17
CA ILE A 61 4.56 -12.16 -7.76
C ILE A 61 4.58 -11.74 -6.29
N ARG A 62 5.09 -12.59 -5.39
CA ARG A 62 5.20 -12.29 -3.96
C ARG A 62 6.15 -11.11 -3.70
N GLN A 63 7.27 -11.06 -4.43
CA GLN A 63 8.22 -9.96 -4.37
C GLN A 63 7.58 -8.64 -4.83
N ALA A 64 6.85 -8.66 -5.94
CA ALA A 64 6.13 -7.49 -6.44
C ALA A 64 5.05 -6.99 -5.45
N GLU A 65 4.33 -7.89 -4.77
CA GLU A 65 3.36 -7.51 -3.74
C GLU A 65 4.07 -6.83 -2.55
N PHE A 66 5.21 -7.36 -2.11
CA PHE A 66 6.02 -6.77 -1.05
C PHE A 66 6.55 -5.38 -1.43
N ASP A 67 7.12 -5.25 -2.62
CA ASP A 67 7.69 -3.99 -3.11
C ASP A 67 6.63 -2.91 -3.30
N MET A 68 5.43 -3.28 -3.80
CA MET A 68 4.32 -2.33 -3.92
C MET A 68 3.86 -1.83 -2.56
N LYS A 69 3.74 -2.72 -1.56
CA LYS A 69 3.40 -2.32 -0.18
C LYS A 69 4.46 -1.37 0.38
N ARG A 70 5.74 -1.66 0.16
CA ARG A 70 6.86 -0.81 0.60
C ARG A 70 6.82 0.56 -0.08
N ALA A 71 6.60 0.61 -1.39
CA ALA A 71 6.48 1.84 -2.15
C ALA A 71 5.28 2.68 -1.69
N CYS A 72 4.12 2.05 -1.47
CA CYS A 72 2.91 2.70 -0.96
C CYS A 72 3.14 3.30 0.44
N MET A 73 3.81 2.56 1.34
CA MET A 73 4.18 3.08 2.66
C MET A 73 5.11 4.29 2.55
N ALA A 74 6.16 4.22 1.71
CA ALA A 74 7.07 5.34 1.50
C ALA A 74 6.36 6.56 0.90
N ALA A 75 5.47 6.37 -0.07
CA ALA A 75 4.67 7.43 -0.68
C ALA A 75 3.69 8.07 0.32
N CYS A 76 3.04 7.26 1.17
CA CYS A 76 2.20 7.77 2.25
C CYS A 76 3.03 8.57 3.27
N ARG A 77 4.25 8.11 3.60
CA ARG A 77 5.17 8.83 4.50
C ARG A 77 5.73 10.12 3.90
N ALA A 78 5.83 10.23 2.59
CA ALA A 78 6.21 11.48 1.93
C ALA A 78 5.15 12.58 2.10
N VAL A 79 3.89 12.20 2.36
CA VAL A 79 2.78 13.13 2.55
C VAL A 79 2.42 13.28 4.03
N ALA A 80 2.28 12.18 4.75
CA ALA A 80 1.78 12.14 6.13
C ALA A 80 2.87 11.74 7.12
N ARG A 81 2.87 12.38 8.28
CA ARG A 81 3.66 11.94 9.42
C ARG A 81 2.95 10.75 10.05
N PRO A 82 3.66 9.69 10.48
CA PRO A 82 3.06 8.70 11.39
C PRO A 82 2.48 9.41 12.60
N ASP A 83 1.32 8.95 13.07
CA ASP A 83 0.87 9.35 14.39
C ASP A 83 1.88 8.84 15.42
N ALA A 84 2.15 9.64 16.45
CA ALA A 84 3.14 9.29 17.48
C ALA A 84 2.73 8.08 18.33
N ASP A 85 1.47 7.64 18.20
CA ASP A 85 0.86 6.54 18.93
C ASP A 85 0.88 5.19 18.17
N CYS A 86 1.78 5.04 17.18
CA CYS A 86 1.96 3.81 16.39
C CYS A 86 3.40 3.30 16.45
#